data_AF-A0A7S7P4Q7-F1
#
_entry.id   AF-A0A7S7P4Q7-F1
#
_cell.length_a   1.000
_cell.length_b   1.000
_cell.length_c   1.000
_cell.angle_alpha   90.00
_cell.angle_beta   90.00
_cell.angle_gamma   90.00
#
_symmetry.space_group_name_H-M   'P 1'
#
loop_
_entity.id
_entity.type
_entity.pdbx_description
1 polymer ?
#
loop_
_entity_poly.entity_id
_entity_poly.type
_entity_poly.pdbx_seq_one_letter_code
_entity_poly.pdbx_strand_id
1 'polypeptide(L)'
;MLDGQLSFLIGSRRLAALRHETDTAADDADFLIFVAIDSETDALPLGAVREHWDKRALARLELEIEEAEHWASTAGADACKSLIARFGEHESNT
;
A
#
# COMPACT_ATOMS: atom_id res chain seq x y z
N MET A 1 0.13 5.93 4.09
CA MET A 1 -0.29 6.77 2.95
C MET A 1 -0.41 8.20 3.43
N LEU A 2 -0.37 9.19 2.52
CA LEU A 2 0.30 10.48 2.74
C LEU A 2 -0.05 11.28 4.02
N ASP A 3 -1.26 11.16 4.55
CA ASP A 3 -1.74 11.84 5.77
C ASP A 3 -1.63 10.99 7.06
N GLY A 4 -1.08 9.78 6.94
CA GLY A 4 -0.93 8.81 8.03
C GLY A 4 -2.19 8.05 8.41
N GLN A 5 -3.35 8.27 7.76
CA GLN A 5 -4.61 7.61 8.15
C GLN A 5 -4.72 6.14 7.68
N LEU A 6 -3.93 5.77 6.67
CA LEU A 6 -3.85 4.42 6.16
C LEU A 6 -2.38 3.99 6.09
N SER A 7 -2.03 2.79 6.52
CA SER A 7 -0.67 2.23 6.34
C SER A 7 -0.29 2.18 4.85
N PHE A 8 0.98 2.42 4.54
CA PHE A 8 1.52 2.20 3.19
C PHE A 8 1.46 0.72 2.79
N LEU A 9 1.65 -0.22 3.70
CA LEU A 9 1.51 -1.65 3.38
C LEU A 9 0.07 -2.01 2.98
N ILE A 10 -0.91 -1.60 3.80
CA ILE A 10 -2.35 -1.84 3.49
C ILE A 10 -2.77 -1.06 2.23
N GLY A 11 -2.33 0.18 2.10
CA GLY A 11 -2.63 1.03 0.95
C GLY A 11 -2.07 0.46 -0.35
N SER A 12 -0.84 -0.08 -0.32
CA SER A 12 -0.20 -0.69 -1.48
C SER A 12 -0.99 -1.89 -1.98
N ARG A 13 -1.45 -2.77 -1.08
CA ARG A 13 -2.32 -3.90 -1.46
C ARG A 13 -3.60 -3.45 -2.17
N ARG A 14 -4.21 -2.35 -1.71
CA ARG A 14 -5.41 -1.78 -2.36
C ARG A 14 -5.10 -1.20 -3.73
N LEU A 15 -4.03 -0.42 -3.86
CA LEU A 15 -3.62 0.18 -5.13
C LEU A 15 -3.15 -0.87 -6.14
N ALA A 16 -2.44 -1.90 -5.68
CA ALA A 16 -2.07 -3.05 -6.50
C ALA A 16 -3.31 -3.75 -7.07
N ALA A 17 -4.37 -3.94 -6.29
CA ALA A 17 -5.63 -4.50 -6.80
C ALA A 17 -6.32 -3.55 -7.79
N LEU A 18 -6.45 -2.26 -7.45
CA LEU A 18 -7.12 -1.24 -8.25
C LEU A 18 -6.51 -1.02 -9.64
N ARG A 19 -5.23 -1.36 -9.85
CA ARG A 19 -4.58 -1.27 -11.17
C ARG A 19 -5.31 -2.04 -12.27
N HIS A 20 -6.08 -3.06 -11.90
CA HIS A 20 -6.87 -3.88 -12.82
C HIS A 20 -8.22 -3.24 -13.17
N GLU A 21 -8.61 -2.18 -12.47
CA GLU A 21 -9.88 -1.49 -12.63
C GLU A 21 -9.73 -0.14 -13.37
N THR A 22 -8.50 0.30 -13.62
CA THR A 22 -8.17 1.54 -14.32
C THR A 22 -7.79 1.28 -15.79
N ASP A 23 -8.08 2.23 -16.67
CA ASP A 23 -7.64 2.20 -18.09
C ASP A 23 -6.18 2.69 -18.20
N THR A 24 -5.28 2.07 -17.44
CA THR A 24 -3.85 2.36 -17.41
C THR A 24 -3.08 1.21 -18.03
N ALA A 25 -1.88 1.51 -18.54
CA ALA A 25 -0.99 0.47 -19.03
C ALA A 25 -0.66 -0.55 -17.93
N ALA A 26 -0.50 -1.82 -18.30
CA ALA A 26 -0.20 -2.88 -17.33
C ALA A 26 1.16 -2.68 -16.63
N ASP A 27 2.06 -1.92 -17.26
CA ASP A 27 3.39 -1.54 -16.79
C ASP A 27 3.45 -0.09 -16.28
N ASP A 28 2.31 0.50 -15.91
CA ASP A 28 2.27 1.84 -15.31
C ASP A 28 3.15 1.91 -14.06
N ALA A 29 4.22 2.69 -14.14
CA ALA A 29 5.26 2.73 -13.12
C ALA A 29 4.74 3.19 -11.75
N ASP A 30 3.72 4.05 -11.72
CA ASP A 30 3.12 4.51 -10.47
C ASP A 30 2.34 3.39 -9.79
N PHE A 31 1.72 2.47 -10.54
CA PHE A 31 1.08 1.29 -9.97
C PHE A 31 2.07 0.18 -9.62
N LEU A 32 3.12 -0.01 -10.44
CA LEU A 32 4.10 -1.08 -10.24
C LEU A 32 4.84 -0.98 -8.91
N ILE A 33 5.06 0.22 -8.37
CA ILE A 33 5.69 0.35 -7.04
C ILE A 33 4.80 -0.26 -5.94
N PHE A 34 3.47 -0.13 -6.04
CA PHE A 34 2.54 -0.71 -5.07
C PHE A 34 2.41 -2.22 -5.23
N VAL A 35 2.55 -2.73 -6.46
CA VAL A 35 2.66 -4.18 -6.72
C VAL A 35 3.92 -4.74 -6.07
N ALA A 36 5.07 -4.05 -6.20
CA ALA A 36 6.31 -4.47 -5.56
C ALA A 36 6.17 -4.47 -4.04
N ILE A 37 5.62 -3.40 -3.44
CA ILE A 37 5.40 -3.34 -1.98
C ILE A 37 4.47 -4.46 -1.51
N ASP A 38 3.34 -4.70 -2.18
CA ASP A 38 2.41 -5.77 -1.81
C ASP A 38 3.08 -7.14 -1.93
N SER A 39 3.88 -7.38 -2.97
CA SER A 39 4.61 -8.64 -3.16
C SER A 39 5.68 -8.88 -2.09
N GLU A 40 6.45 -7.87 -1.71
CA GLU A 40 7.50 -8.01 -0.69
C GLU A 40 6.92 -8.14 0.73
N THR A 41 5.64 -7.80 0.92
CA THR A 41 4.98 -7.79 2.24
C THR A 41 3.77 -8.73 2.32
N ASP A 42 3.61 -9.62 1.36
CA ASP A 42 2.47 -10.54 1.25
C ASP A 42 2.39 -11.51 2.44
N ALA A 43 3.54 -11.91 2.97
CA ALA A 43 3.68 -12.81 4.11
C ALA A 43 3.39 -12.13 5.46
N LEU A 44 3.37 -10.80 5.52
CA LEU A 44 3.19 -10.07 6.77
C LEU A 44 1.71 -10.09 7.23
N PRO A 45 1.46 -10.31 8.53
CA PRO A 45 0.11 -10.29 9.08
C PRO A 45 -0.40 -8.85 9.22
N LEU A 46 -1.00 -8.34 8.14
CA LEU A 46 -1.50 -6.98 8.04
C LEU A 46 -3.03 -6.93 8.14
N GLY A 47 -3.57 -5.99 8.92
CA GLY A 47 -5.02 -5.78 9.06
C GLY A 47 -5.73 -6.89 9.83
N ALA A 48 -6.95 -7.24 9.39
CA ALA A 48 -7.86 -8.13 10.12
C ALA A 48 -7.31 -9.55 10.33
N VAL A 49 -6.39 -10.03 9.48
CA VAL A 49 -5.81 -11.38 9.62
C VAL A 49 -5.07 -11.56 10.94
N ARG A 50 -4.59 -10.46 11.56
CA ARG A 50 -3.90 -10.48 12.86
C ARG A 50 -4.75 -11.09 13.97
N GLU A 51 -6.08 -11.04 13.86
CA GLU A 51 -7.00 -11.66 14.82
C GLU A 51 -6.87 -13.19 14.88
N HIS A 52 -6.35 -13.81 13.82
CA HIS A 52 -6.16 -15.25 13.71
C HIS A 52 -4.72 -15.70 13.99
N TRP A 53 -3.80 -14.78 14.25
CA TRP A 53 -2.40 -15.08 14.49
C TRP A 53 -2.08 -15.29 15.97
N ASP A 54 -1.09 -16.12 16.24
CA ASP A 54 -0.54 -16.25 17.59
C ASP A 54 0.11 -14.93 18.03
N LYS A 55 -0.18 -14.49 19.27
CA LYS A 55 0.29 -13.20 19.79
C LYS A 55 1.83 -13.10 19.86
N ARG A 56 2.52 -14.22 20.11
CA ARG A 56 4.00 -14.22 20.15
C ARG A 56 4.57 -14.16 18.75
N ALA A 57 3.92 -14.78 17.77
CA ALA A 57 4.30 -14.65 16.36
C ALA A 57 4.16 -13.20 15.88
N LEU A 58 3.04 -12.54 16.21
CA LEU A 58 2.85 -11.11 15.92
C LEU A 58 3.96 -10.25 16.54
N ALA A 59 4.25 -10.46 17.83
CA ALA A 59 5.29 -9.69 18.52
C ALA A 59 6.69 -9.87 17.92
N ARG A 60 6.98 -11.01 17.28
CA ARG A 60 8.27 -11.26 16.60
C ARG A 60 8.38 -10.54 15.27
N LEU A 61 7.25 -10.29 14.60
CA LEU A 61 7.19 -9.66 13.28
C LEU A 61 6.98 -8.15 13.36
N GLU A 62 6.72 -7.59 14.54
CA GLU A 62 6.38 -6.17 14.66
C GLU A 62 7.51 -5.26 14.15
N LEU A 63 8.77 -5.57 14.47
CA LEU A 63 9.92 -4.81 13.96
C LEU A 63 10.01 -4.88 12.42
N GLU A 64 9.78 -6.06 11.84
CA GLU A 64 9.80 -6.24 10.39
C GLU A 64 8.66 -5.46 9.71
N ILE A 65 7.49 -5.42 10.33
CA ILE A 65 6.35 -4.61 9.85
C ILE A 65 6.67 -3.11 9.94
N GLU A 66 7.28 -2.64 11.02
CA GLU A 66 7.69 -1.25 11.17
C GLU A 66 8.75 -0.84 10.12
N GLU A 67 9.76 -1.68 9.90
CA GLU A 67 10.78 -1.48 8.88
C GLU A 67 10.19 -1.48 7.46
N ALA A 68 9.30 -2.43 7.18
CA ALA A 68 8.59 -2.52 5.91
C ALA A 68 7.69 -1.29 5.67
N GLU A 69 6.96 -0.81 6.69
CA GLU A 69 6.14 0.40 6.60
C GLU A 69 7.01 1.63 6.31
N HIS A 70 8.15 1.78 6.99
CA HIS A 70 9.08 2.87 6.72
C HIS A 70 9.63 2.83 5.29
N TRP A 71 10.11 1.66 4.84
CA TRP A 71 10.57 1.44 3.48
C TRP A 71 9.48 1.77 2.44
N ALA A 72 8.29 1.21 2.62
CA ALA A 72 7.15 1.41 1.72
C ALA A 72 6.71 2.86 1.66
N SER A 73 6.76 3.59 2.79
CA SER A 73 6.46 5.02 2.81
C SER A 73 7.45 5.84 1.97
N THR A 74 8.74 5.51 2.06
CA THR A 74 9.78 6.17 1.26
C THR A 74 9.63 5.84 -0.22
N ALA A 75 9.40 4.56 -0.54
CA ALA A 75 9.30 4.08 -1.92
C ALA A 75 8.02 4.56 -2.63
N GLY A 76 6.88 4.56 -1.94
CA GLY A 76 5.56 4.79 -2.53
C GLY A 76 5.08 6.24 -2.49
N ALA A 77 5.72 7.15 -1.75
CA ALA A 77 5.19 8.50 -1.54
C ALA A 77 5.04 9.31 -2.84
N ASP A 78 6.01 9.23 -3.75
CA ASP A 78 5.96 10.01 -4.99
C ASP A 78 4.95 9.43 -5.99
N ALA A 79 4.83 8.10 -6.06
CA ALA A 79 3.77 7.46 -6.83
C ALA A 79 2.38 7.80 -6.29
N CYS A 80 2.20 7.90 -4.97
CA CYS A 80 0.93 8.38 -4.39
C CYS A 80 0.58 9.79 -4.89
N LYS A 81 1.55 10.71 -4.89
CA LYS A 81 1.34 12.08 -5.36
C LYS A 81 1.02 12.10 -6.86
N SER A 82 1.71 11.28 -7.65
CA SER A 82 1.45 11.14 -9.09
C SER A 82 0.03 10.63 -9.35
N LEU A 83 -0.39 9.56 -8.67
CA LEU A 83 -1.76 9.02 -8.80
C LEU A 83 -2.81 10.03 -8.33
N ILE A 84 -2.58 10.78 -7.24
CA ILE A 84 -3.48 11.86 -6.82
C ILE A 84 -3.57 12.95 -7.89
N ALA A 85 -2.47 13.35 -8.51
CA ALA A 85 -2.50 14.34 -9.59
C ALA A 85 -3.28 13.83 -10.83
N ARG A 86 -3.22 12.52 -11.10
CA ARG A 86 -3.87 11.89 -12.26
C ARG A 86 -5.36 11.60 -12.04
N PHE A 87 -5.74 11.21 -10.83
CA PHE A 87 -7.08 10.70 -10.51
C PHE A 87 -7.85 11.54 -9.49
N GLY A 88 -7.18 12.46 -8.79
CA GLY A 88 -7.75 13.24 -7.69
C GLY A 88 -8.64 14.41 -8.11
N GLU A 89 -8.73 14.73 -9.41
CA GLU A 89 -9.56 15.86 -9.90
C GLU A 89 -11.06 15.53 -10.03
N HIS A 90 -11.53 14.40 -9.50
CA HIS A 90 -12.96 14.05 -9.45
C HIS A 90 -13.69 14.46 -8.14
N GLU A 91 -13.30 15.55 -7.50
CA GLU A 91 -14.25 16.33 -6.69
C GLU A 91 -14.79 17.49 -7.53
N SER A 92 -15.79 17.21 -8.36
CA SER A 92 -16.63 18.26 -8.94
C SER A 92 -18.10 17.92 -8.69
N ASN A 93 -18.66 18.69 -7.75
CA ASN A 93 -20.06 19.09 -7.63
C ASN A 93 -21.07 18.06 -7.08
N THR A 94 -21.40 18.20 -5.79
CA THR A 94 -22.78 18.04 -5.30
C THR A 94 -23.09 19.17 -4.34
#